data_AF-A0A0D2Y5T0-F1
#
_entry.id   AF-A0A0D2Y5T0-F1
#
_cell.length_a   1.000
_cell.length_b   1.000
_cell.length_c   1.000
_cell.angle_alpha   90.00
_cell.angle_beta   90.00
_cell.angle_gamma   90.00
#
_symmetry.space_group_name_H-M   'P 1'
#
loop_
_entity.id
_entity.type
_entity.pdbx_description
1 polymer ?
#
loop_
_entity_poly.entity_id
_entity_poly.type
_entity_poly.pdbx_seq_one_letter_code
_entity_poly.pdbx_strand_id
1 'polypeptide(L)'
;MAIPEYVPLDQLEGVHFELLSRAVRNVLDTGIALITYAQIIDGLPVTEVAWDQYSSKYDPSHPTNSHKELCPGALEKAKVFRTNFAMADVKIDLEVSNPQDPLITRCAF
;
A
#
# COMPACT_ATOMS: atom_id res chain seq x y z
N MET A 1 -15.50 3.91 -20.94
CA MET A 1 -14.57 3.50 -19.88
C MET A 1 -13.54 2.64 -20.55
N ALA A 2 -12.32 3.14 -20.73
CA ALA A 2 -11.24 2.34 -21.31
C ALA A 2 -10.92 1.19 -20.35
N ILE A 3 -10.52 0.04 -20.90
CA ILE A 3 -10.11 -1.10 -20.09
C ILE A 3 -8.64 -0.84 -19.75
N PRO A 4 -8.27 -0.72 -18.46
CA PRO A 4 -6.90 -0.43 -18.07
C PRO A 4 -5.97 -1.53 -18.60
N GLU A 5 -4.92 -1.11 -19.29
CA GLU A 5 -3.88 -2.00 -19.79
C GLU A 5 -2.83 -2.20 -18.70
N TYR A 6 -2.92 -3.36 -18.03
CA TYR A 6 -1.98 -3.75 -16.99
C TYR A 6 -0.78 -4.46 -17.59
N VAL A 7 0.39 -3.86 -17.45
CA VAL A 7 1.66 -4.44 -17.91
C VAL A 7 2.44 -5.01 -16.72
N PRO A 8 2.90 -6.27 -16.79
CA PRO A 8 3.69 -6.86 -15.73
C PRO A 8 5.08 -6.22 -15.66
N LEU A 9 5.57 -6.03 -14.44
CA LEU A 9 6.85 -5.36 -14.21
C LEU A 9 8.06 -6.19 -14.62
N ASP A 10 7.89 -7.48 -14.87
CA ASP A 10 8.95 -8.36 -15.38
C ASP A 10 9.38 -8.02 -16.82
N GLN A 11 8.66 -7.13 -17.52
CA GLN A 11 9.11 -6.52 -18.77
C GLN A 11 10.25 -5.51 -18.58
N LEU A 12 10.51 -5.04 -17.35
CA LEU A 12 11.74 -4.31 -17.06
C LEU A 12 12.90 -5.30 -17.15
N GLU A 13 13.79 -5.12 -18.12
CA GLU A 13 14.90 -6.05 -18.30
C GLU A 13 16.12 -5.69 -17.44
N GLY A 14 16.83 -6.73 -16.99
CA GLY A 14 18.14 -6.63 -16.34
C GLY A 14 18.15 -5.72 -15.10
N VAL A 15 19.05 -4.73 -15.14
CA VAL A 15 19.38 -3.89 -13.97
C VAL A 15 18.20 -3.07 -13.46
N HIS A 16 17.27 -2.66 -14.32
CA HIS A 16 16.13 -1.83 -13.91
C HIS A 16 15.17 -2.60 -13.00
N PHE A 17 14.85 -3.84 -13.36
CA PHE A 17 14.00 -4.70 -12.53
C PHE A 17 14.67 -5.04 -11.19
N GLU A 18 15.97 -5.33 -11.21
CA GLU A 18 16.71 -5.64 -9.98
C GLU A 18 16.75 -4.46 -9.01
N LEU A 19 17.06 -3.25 -9.52
CA LEU A 19 17.11 -2.05 -8.70
C LEU A 19 15.74 -1.68 -8.14
N LEU A 20 14.69 -1.71 -8.97
CA LEU A 20 13.32 -1.44 -8.52
C LEU A 20 12.87 -2.49 -7.50
N SER A 21 13.11 -3.77 -7.79
CA SER A 21 12.74 -4.87 -6.90
C SER A 21 13.40 -4.73 -5.53
N ARG A 22 14.68 -4.36 -5.50
CA ARG A 22 15.40 -4.11 -4.27
C ARG A 22 14.85 -2.90 -3.52
N ALA A 23 14.61 -1.79 -4.23
CA ALA A 23 14.08 -0.57 -3.64
C ALA A 23 12.71 -0.82 -2.98
N VAL A 24 11.79 -1.48 -3.70
CA VAL A 24 10.47 -1.84 -3.16
C VAL A 24 10.62 -2.76 -1.96
N ARG A 25 11.38 -3.86 -2.07
CA ARG A 25 11.58 -4.80 -0.95
C ARG A 25 12.14 -4.13 0.30
N ASN A 26 13.07 -3.18 0.16
CA ASN A 26 13.60 -2.44 1.30
C ASN A 26 12.51 -1.64 2.03
N VAL A 27 11.58 -1.03 1.30
CA VAL A 27 10.44 -0.30 1.89
C VAL A 27 9.48 -1.29 2.56
N LEU A 28 9.17 -2.40 1.88
CA LEU A 28 8.25 -3.43 2.40
C LEU A 28 8.77 -4.15 3.65
N ASP A 29 10.09 -4.25 3.83
CA ASP A 29 10.70 -4.93 4.97
C ASP A 29 10.69 -4.08 6.26
N THR A 30 10.31 -2.81 6.16
CA THR A 30 10.19 -1.94 7.34
C THR A 30 9.05 -2.38 8.27
N GLY A 31 9.22 -2.12 9.56
CA GLY A 31 8.19 -2.38 10.56
C GLY A 31 6.91 -1.58 10.31
N ILE A 32 7.04 -0.33 9.85
CA ILE A 32 5.90 0.53 9.50
C ILE A 32 5.09 -0.12 8.38
N ALA A 33 5.72 -0.54 7.27
CA ALA A 33 5.03 -1.20 6.17
C ALA A 33 4.29 -2.47 6.65
N LEU A 34 4.92 -3.31 7.47
CA LEU A 34 4.27 -4.50 8.03
C LEU A 34 3.00 -4.17 8.84
N ILE A 35 3.07 -3.15 9.70
CA ILE A 35 1.93 -2.73 10.52
C ILE A 35 0.84 -2.08 9.66
N THR A 36 1.21 -1.34 8.60
CA THR A 36 0.25 -0.80 7.63
C THR A 36 -0.47 -1.94 6.89
N TYR A 37 0.23 -2.97 6.42
CA TYR A 37 -0.42 -4.13 5.78
C TYR A 37 -1.33 -4.87 6.73
N ALA A 38 -0.91 -5.03 7.99
CA ALA A 38 -1.76 -5.63 9.00
C ALA A 38 -3.07 -4.86 9.16
N GLN A 39 -3.04 -3.53 9.26
CA GLN A 39 -4.25 -2.70 9.35
C GLN A 39 -5.11 -2.76 8.08
N ILE A 40 -4.51 -2.83 6.89
CA ILE A 40 -5.25 -3.00 5.63
C ILE A 40 -5.98 -4.34 5.61
N ILE A 41 -5.29 -5.43 6.01
CA ILE A 41 -5.88 -6.77 6.11
C ILE A 41 -6.97 -6.82 7.18
N ASP A 42 -6.78 -6.11 8.28
CA ASP A 42 -7.73 -5.96 9.38
C ASP A 42 -9.00 -5.20 8.93
N GLY A 43 -8.85 -4.33 7.92
CA GLY A 43 -9.93 -3.53 7.36
C GLY A 43 -10.20 -2.23 8.12
N LEU A 44 -9.43 -1.93 9.17
CA LEU A 44 -9.56 -0.71 9.95
C LEU A 44 -8.20 -0.28 10.51
N PRO A 45 -7.86 1.02 10.47
CA PRO A 45 -6.65 1.50 11.13
C PRO A 45 -6.80 1.40 12.65
N VAL A 46 -5.67 1.23 13.34
CA VAL A 46 -5.66 1.38 14.80
C VAL A 46 -5.89 2.84 15.16
N THR A 47 -6.49 3.08 16.32
CA THR A 47 -6.92 4.42 16.75
C THR A 47 -5.79 5.45 16.69
N GLU A 48 -4.58 5.10 17.14
CA GLU A 48 -3.42 6.01 17.07
C GLU A 48 -3.13 6.49 15.64
N VAL A 49 -3.11 5.56 14.67
CA VAL A 49 -2.88 5.86 13.26
C VAL A 49 -4.03 6.66 12.66
N ALA A 50 -5.26 6.36 13.06
CA ALA A 50 -6.44 7.10 12.58
C ALA A 50 -6.47 8.56 13.04
N TRP A 51 -5.86 8.88 14.19
CA TRP A 51 -5.78 10.24 14.70
C TRP A 51 -4.51 10.99 14.27
N ASP A 52 -3.53 10.28 13.69
CA ASP A 52 -2.35 10.86 13.05
C ASP A 52 -2.69 11.43 11.65
N GLN A 53 -3.64 12.35 11.60
CA GLN A 53 -4.11 12.98 10.36
C GLN A 53 -4.15 14.51 10.47
N TYR A 54 -3.83 15.18 9.37
CA TYR A 54 -3.90 16.63 9.26
C TYR A 54 -5.36 17.06 9.13
N SER A 55 -5.93 17.56 10.23
CA SER A 55 -7.18 18.35 10.32
C SER A 55 -8.55 17.65 10.37
N SER A 56 -8.68 16.34 10.19
CA SER A 56 -9.98 15.67 10.32
C SER A 56 -10.21 15.20 11.75
N LYS A 57 -11.40 15.50 12.30
CA LYS A 57 -11.85 14.94 13.57
C LYS A 57 -12.96 13.93 13.29
N TYR A 58 -12.71 12.66 13.55
CA TYR A 58 -13.79 11.68 13.58
C TYR A 58 -14.80 12.06 14.68
N ASP A 59 -16.07 11.74 14.46
CA ASP A 59 -17.06 11.79 15.53
C ASP A 59 -16.58 10.92 16.71
N PRO A 60 -16.77 11.33 17.98
CA PRO A 60 -16.38 10.52 19.14
C PRO A 60 -16.94 9.10 19.14
N SER A 61 -18.11 8.88 18.52
CA SER A 61 -18.75 7.56 18.38
C SER A 61 -18.26 6.72 17.18
N HIS A 62 -17.34 7.24 16.38
CA HIS A 62 -16.84 6.52 15.21
C HIS A 62 -16.16 5.19 15.63
N PRO A 63 -16.47 4.05 14.98
CA PRO A 63 -15.95 2.73 15.39
C PRO A 63 -14.43 2.65 15.52
N THR A 64 -13.70 3.38 14.67
CA THR A 64 -12.23 3.50 14.71
C THR A 64 -11.68 3.97 16.05
N ASN A 65 -12.44 4.72 16.85
CA ASN A 65 -12.00 5.20 18.16
C ASN A 65 -11.88 4.08 19.19
N SER A 66 -12.55 2.94 18.95
CA SER A 66 -12.49 1.76 19.82
C SER A 66 -11.49 0.72 19.31
N HIS A 67 -10.97 0.88 18.10
CA HIS A 67 -10.06 -0.08 17.46
C HIS A 67 -8.60 0.19 17.84
N LYS A 68 -8.22 -0.18 19.05
CA LYS A 68 -6.89 0.15 19.61
C LYS A 68 -5.78 -0.81 19.20
N GLU A 69 -6.17 -2.04 18.88
CA GLU A 69 -5.26 -3.13 18.56
C GLU A 69 -5.79 -3.85 17.33
N LEU A 70 -4.89 -4.50 16.60
CA LEU A 70 -5.24 -5.30 15.44
C LEU A 70 -6.14 -6.47 15.83
N CYS A 71 -7.09 -6.86 14.99
CA CYS A 71 -7.84 -8.09 15.23
C CYS A 71 -6.92 -9.32 15.18
N PRO A 72 -7.24 -10.38 15.94
CA PRO A 72 -6.43 -11.60 15.96
C PRO A 72 -6.17 -12.15 14.56
N GLY A 73 -4.88 -12.39 14.26
CA GLY A 73 -4.44 -12.98 13.00
C GLY A 73 -4.17 -12.01 11.86
N ALA A 74 -4.54 -10.72 11.96
CA ALA A 74 -4.24 -9.72 10.94
C ALA A 74 -2.72 -9.57 10.73
N LEU A 75 -1.96 -9.47 11.83
CA LEU A 75 -0.50 -9.37 11.79
C LEU A 75 0.17 -10.61 11.17
N GLU A 76 -0.30 -11.81 11.49
CA GLU A 76 0.27 -13.04 10.95
C GLU A 76 -0.01 -13.17 9.45
N LYS A 77 -1.22 -12.81 9.00
CA LYS A 77 -1.53 -12.72 7.57
C LYS A 77 -0.63 -11.71 6.86
N ALA A 78 -0.35 -10.56 7.47
CA ALA A 78 0.55 -9.56 6.91
C ALA A 78 1.99 -10.07 6.77
N LYS A 79 2.49 -10.82 7.76
CA LYS A 79 3.81 -11.46 7.68
C LYS A 79 3.87 -12.46 6.53
N VAL A 80 2.86 -13.33 6.40
CA VAL A 80 2.77 -14.30 5.31
C VAL A 80 2.74 -13.61 3.95
N PHE A 81 1.93 -12.55 3.82
CA PHE A 81 1.87 -11.74 2.60
C PHE A 81 3.25 -11.15 2.25
N ARG A 82 3.92 -10.52 3.23
CA ARG A 82 5.25 -9.93 3.03
C ARG A 82 6.29 -10.96 2.62
N THR A 83 6.31 -12.13 3.24
CA THR A 83 7.24 -13.21 2.90
C THR A 83 7.00 -13.76 1.50
N ASN A 84 5.75 -13.83 1.06
CA ASN A 84 5.38 -14.38 -0.24
C ASN A 84 5.34 -13.32 -1.36
N PHE A 85 5.62 -12.05 -1.06
CA PHE A 85 5.56 -10.98 -2.05
C PHE A 85 6.64 -11.15 -3.13
N ALA A 86 6.20 -11.25 -4.38
CA ALA A 86 7.07 -11.31 -5.55
C ALA A 86 6.83 -10.11 -6.46
N MET A 87 7.92 -9.44 -6.86
CA MET A 87 7.87 -8.32 -7.80
C MET A 87 7.38 -8.73 -9.19
N ALA A 88 7.50 -10.00 -9.55
CA ALA A 88 6.97 -10.55 -10.79
C ALA A 88 5.43 -10.51 -10.85
N ASP A 89 4.75 -10.47 -9.70
CA ASP A 89 3.28 -10.41 -9.64
C ASP A 89 2.74 -8.98 -9.78
N VAL A 90 3.62 -7.97 -9.74
CA VAL A 90 3.24 -6.56 -9.80
C VAL A 90 2.96 -6.16 -11.23
N LYS A 91 1.81 -5.51 -11.44
CA LYS A 91 1.38 -4.95 -12.73
C LYS A 91 1.10 -3.46 -12.59
N ILE A 92 1.47 -2.69 -13.60
CA ILE A 92 1.25 -1.24 -13.64
C ILE A 92 0.18 -0.95 -14.70
N ASP A 93 -0.76 -0.08 -14.35
CA ASP A 93 -1.70 0.51 -15.30
C ASP A 93 -0.98 1.62 -16.09
N LEU A 94 -0.86 1.45 -17.41
CA LEU A 94 -0.16 2.40 -18.26
C LEU A 94 -0.95 3.69 -18.50
N GLU A 95 -2.28 3.70 -18.39
CA GLU A 95 -3.08 4.91 -18.67
C GLU A 95 -2.80 6.02 -17.64
N VAL A 96 -2.58 5.64 -16.38
CA VAL A 96 -2.26 6.55 -15.25
C VAL A 96 -0.79 6.99 -15.27
N SER A 97 0.03 6.55 -16.25
CA SER A 97 1.42 7.01 -16.40
C SER A 97 1.58 8.10 -17.46
N ASN A 98 0.50 8.43 -18.18
CA ASN A 98 0.56 9.45 -19.22
C ASN A 98 0.76 10.85 -18.60
N PRO A 99 1.86 11.57 -18.89
CA PRO A 99 2.11 12.89 -18.32
C PRO A 99 1.06 13.97 -18.67
N GLN A 100 0.09 13.67 -19.54
CA GLN A 100 -1.07 14.53 -19.79
C GLN A 100 -2.32 14.20 -18.95
N ASP A 101 -2.30 13.17 -18.09
CA ASP A 101 -3.43 12.87 -17.20
C ASP A 101 -3.45 13.85 -16.00
N PRO A 102 -4.50 14.69 -15.84
CA PRO A 102 -4.62 15.61 -14.71
C PRO A 102 -4.71 14.94 -13.33
N LEU A 103 -4.88 13.60 -13.26
CA LEU A 103 -4.88 12.85 -11.99
C LEU A 103 -3.47 12.62 -11.42
N ILE A 104 -2.43 12.53 -12.25
CA ILE A 104 -1.03 12.38 -11.77
C ILE A 104 -0.56 13.66 -11.07
N THR A 105 -0.97 14.82 -11.57
CA THR A 105 -0.62 16.14 -11.01
C THR A 105 -1.27 16.42 -9.65
N ARG A 106 -2.13 15.52 -9.14
CA ARG A 106 -2.80 15.67 -7.83
C ARG A 106 -2.22 14.79 -6.71
N CYS A 107 -1.19 13.98 -6.99
CA CYS A 107 -0.32 13.44 -5.93
C CYS A 107 0.69 14.49 -5.46
N ALA A 108 0.19 15.66 -5.07
CA ALA A 108 0.90 16.58 -4.20
C ALA A 108 0.36 16.34 -2.79
N PHE A 109 1.27 16.01 -1.87
CA PHE A 109 1.03 16.05 -0.43
C PHE A 109 0.45 17.39 0.02
#